data_AF-A0A0B1TAM1-F1
#
_entry.id   AF-A0A0B1TAM1-F1
#
_cell.length_a   1.000
_cell.length_b   1.000
_cell.length_c   1.000
_cell.angle_alpha   90.00
_cell.angle_beta   90.00
_cell.angle_gamma   90.00
#
_symmetry.space_group_name_H-M   'P 1'
#
loop_
_entity.id
_entity.type
_entity.pdbx_description
1 polymer ?
#
loop_
_entity_poly.entity_id
_entity_poly.type
_entity_poly.pdbx_seq_one_letter_code
_entity_poly.pdbx_strand_id
1 'polypeptide(L)'
;LFKEGCSNCALSFCRKCLPHRAILPHLANKPVTVCSQCFEKLNAQTLKNQSANGTQITRIVIGDVPEAAHSSHSPSIRPGNWWGEGLPPPSMRQSAD
;
A
#
# COMPACT_ATOMS: atom_id res chain seq x y z
N LEU A 1 -17.58 15.44 17.23
CA LEU A 1 -16.36 14.60 17.16
C LEU A 1 -16.63 13.47 16.16
N PHE A 2 -16.13 13.56 14.92
CA PHE A 2 -16.31 12.46 13.97
C PHE A 2 -15.44 11.28 14.38
N LYS A 3 -16.09 10.17 14.73
CA LYS A 3 -15.44 8.89 15.01
C LYS A 3 -15.53 8.03 13.76
N GLU A 4 -14.44 7.38 13.41
CA GLU A 4 -14.42 6.38 12.34
C GLU A 4 -14.19 4.99 12.96
N GLY A 5 -14.81 3.98 12.35
CA GLY A 5 -14.67 2.60 12.77
C GLY A 5 -13.56 1.88 12.01
N CYS A 6 -12.81 1.03 12.71
CA CYS A 6 -11.98 0.04 12.04
C CYS A 6 -12.88 -1.02 11.39
N SER A 7 -12.73 -1.24 10.09
CA SER A 7 -13.57 -2.19 9.33
C SER A 7 -13.28 -3.66 9.67
N ASN A 8 -12.19 -3.95 10.40
CA ASN A 8 -11.80 -5.30 10.80
C ASN A 8 -12.25 -5.65 12.23
N CYS A 9 -12.05 -4.76 13.22
CA CYS A 9 -12.35 -5.04 14.63
C CYS A 9 -13.54 -4.24 15.20
N ALA A 10 -14.20 -3.41 14.39
CA ALA A 10 -15.35 -2.57 14.76
C ALA A 10 -15.11 -1.56 15.90
N LEU A 11 -13.86 -1.39 16.35
CA LEU A 11 -13.51 -0.36 17.33
C LEU A 11 -13.56 1.04 16.71
N SER A 12 -14.02 2.01 17.50
CA SER A 12 -14.14 3.40 17.12
C SER A 12 -12.89 4.20 17.51
N PHE A 13 -12.36 4.97 16.58
CA PHE A 13 -11.21 5.85 16.82
C PHE A 13 -11.48 7.26 16.29
N CYS A 14 -10.62 8.20 16.67
CA CYS A 14 -10.64 9.53 16.07
C CYS A 14 -10.24 9.44 14.58
N ARG A 15 -10.75 10.32 13.70
CA ARG A 15 -10.36 10.34 12.28
C ARG A 15 -8.84 10.39 12.06
N LYS A 16 -8.12 11.18 12.88
CA LYS A 16 -6.66 11.29 12.81
C LYS A 16 -5.92 10.04 13.33
N CYS A 17 -6.60 9.21 14.10
CA CYS A 17 -6.08 8.01 14.74
C CYS A 17 -6.23 6.76 13.86
N LEU A 18 -6.84 6.88 12.67
CA LEU A 18 -7.04 5.81 11.70
C LEU A 18 -6.33 6.13 10.36
N PRO A 19 -4.99 6.27 10.33
CA PRO A 19 -4.27 6.61 9.10
C PRO A 19 -4.15 5.42 8.13
N HIS A 20 -4.43 4.19 8.58
CA HIS A 20 -4.14 2.99 7.80
C HIS A 20 -5.36 2.50 7.00
N ARG A 21 -5.08 1.98 5.81
CA ARG A 21 -6.07 1.35 4.93
C ARG A 21 -5.55 -0.01 4.47
N ALA A 22 -6.42 -1.01 4.47
CA ALA A 22 -6.11 -2.35 4.01
C ALA A 22 -7.23 -2.86 3.10
N ILE A 23 -6.89 -3.73 2.15
CA ILE A 23 -7.89 -4.46 1.35
C ILE A 23 -8.33 -5.66 2.17
N LEU A 24 -9.64 -5.79 2.38
CA LEU A 24 -10.24 -6.93 3.04
C LEU A 24 -11.05 -7.71 2.00
N PRO A 25 -10.49 -8.77 1.36
CA PRO A 25 -11.14 -9.46 0.23
C PRO A 25 -12.54 -9.98 0.57
N HIS A 26 -12.76 -10.36 1.83
CA HIS A 26 -14.04 -10.85 2.32
C HIS A 26 -15.10 -9.74 2.51
N LEU A 27 -14.68 -8.47 2.58
CA LEU A 27 -15.57 -7.34 2.82
C LEU A 27 -15.75 -6.51 1.54
N ALA A 28 -14.65 -6.15 0.89
CA ALA A 28 -14.65 -5.40 -0.35
C ALA A 28 -13.31 -5.54 -1.08
N ASN A 29 -13.35 -5.53 -2.41
CA ASN A 29 -12.16 -5.41 -3.27
C ASN A 29 -11.57 -3.98 -3.29
N LYS A 30 -11.78 -3.19 -2.23
CA LYS A 30 -11.35 -1.79 -2.13
C LYS A 30 -10.65 -1.55 -0.78
N PRO A 31 -9.66 -0.64 -0.70
CA PRO A 31 -9.04 -0.29 0.57
C PRO A 31 -10.06 0.31 1.55
N VAL A 32 -10.22 -0.34 2.70
CA VAL A 32 -11.07 0.09 3.80
C VAL A 32 -10.23 0.54 4.99
N THR A 33 -10.79 1.43 5.81
CA THR A 33 -10.09 2.02 6.95
C THR A 33 -9.94 0.99 8.09
N VAL A 34 -8.72 0.86 8.62
CA VAL A 34 -8.39 -0.07 9.70
C VAL A 34 -7.45 0.58 10.71
N CYS A 35 -7.47 0.12 11.98
CA CYS A 35 -6.52 0.59 12.99
C CYS A 35 -5.13 -0.01 12.77
N SER A 36 -4.10 0.60 13.38
CA SER A 36 -2.69 0.18 13.22
C SER A 36 -2.47 -1.29 13.57
N GLN A 37 -3.05 -1.77 14.69
CA GLN A 37 -2.92 -3.17 15.08
C GLN A 37 -3.54 -4.14 14.06
N CYS A 38 -4.70 -3.76 13.49
CA CYS A 38 -5.32 -4.58 12.45
C CYS A 38 -4.49 -4.55 11.17
N PHE A 39 -3.94 -3.39 10.80
CA PHE A 39 -3.08 -3.25 9.63
C PHE A 39 -1.84 -4.15 9.70
N GLU A 40 -1.14 -4.17 10.84
CA GLU A 40 0.02 -5.04 11.04
C GLU A 40 -0.35 -6.53 10.97
N LYS A 41 -1.45 -6.93 11.62
CA LYS A 41 -1.94 -8.31 11.57
C LYS A 41 -2.31 -8.75 10.15
N LEU A 42 -2.98 -7.87 9.40
CA LEU A 42 -3.36 -8.12 8.01
C LEU A 42 -2.12 -8.26 7.13
N ASN A 43 -1.15 -7.34 7.23
CA ASN A 43 0.11 -7.44 6.47
C ASN A 43 0.88 -8.73 6.79
N ALA A 44 0.98 -9.09 8.08
CA ALA A 44 1.61 -10.34 8.48
C ALA A 44 0.89 -11.57 7.91
N GLN A 45 -0.45 -11.56 7.87
CA GLN A 45 -1.24 -12.61 7.22
C GLN A 45 -1.06 -12.63 5.71
N THR A 46 -1.00 -11.47 5.05
CA THR A 46 -0.75 -11.38 3.61
C THR A 46 0.63 -11.98 3.28
N LEU A 47 1.67 -11.67 4.05
CA LEU A 47 3.00 -12.26 3.88
C LEU A 47 2.99 -13.79 4.06
N LYS A 48 2.28 -14.30 5.07
CA LYS A 48 2.13 -15.76 5.27
C LYS A 48 1.38 -16.43 4.11
N ASN A 49 0.28 -15.84 3.67
CA ASN A 49 -0.50 -16.37 2.55
C ASN A 49 0.27 -16.26 1.22
N GLN A 50 1.14 -15.26 1.06
CA GLN A 50 2.04 -15.13 -0.09
C GLN A 50 3.10 -16.26 -0.12
N SER A 51 3.66 -16.64 1.03
CA SER A 51 4.57 -17.80 1.08
C SER A 51 3.90 -19.12 0.72
N ALA A 52 2.57 -19.23 0.90
CA ALA A 52 1.80 -20.41 0.51
C ALA A 52 1.32 -20.39 -0.96
N ASN A 53 1.16 -19.21 -1.58
CA ASN A 53 0.62 -19.04 -2.94
C ASN A 53 1.66 -18.58 -3.99
N GLY A 54 2.96 -18.61 -3.68
CA GLY A 54 4.04 -18.46 -4.65
C GLY A 54 4.08 -17.14 -5.44
N THR A 55 3.30 -16.14 -5.06
CA THR A 55 3.29 -14.84 -5.74
C THR A 55 4.26 -13.90 -5.05
N GLN A 56 5.47 -13.77 -5.62
CA GLN A 56 6.49 -12.85 -5.14
C GLN A 56 6.00 -11.41 -5.29
N ILE A 57 5.74 -10.72 -4.18
CA ILE A 57 5.70 -9.26 -4.18
C ILE A 57 7.10 -8.77 -3.84
N THR A 58 7.72 -8.08 -4.80
CA THR A 58 8.95 -7.32 -4.62
C THR A 58 8.75 -6.39 -3.43
N ARG A 59 9.47 -6.69 -2.34
CA ARG A 59 9.48 -5.91 -1.11
C ARG A 59 9.86 -4.48 -1.48
N ILE A 60 8.92 -3.54 -1.43
CA ILE A 60 9.26 -2.11 -1.54
C ILE A 60 9.90 -1.74 -0.20
N VAL A 61 11.23 -1.88 -0.15
CA VAL A 61 12.06 -1.40 0.95
C VAL A 61 12.34 0.08 0.65
N ILE A 62 11.73 0.97 1.42
CA ILE A 62 12.19 2.36 1.49
C ILE A 62 13.35 2.35 2.49
N GLY A 63 14.57 2.46 1.99
CA GLY A 63 15.79 2.54 2.79
C GLY A 63 16.62 1.26 2.76
N ASP A 64 17.69 1.32 1.96
CA ASP A 64 18.94 0.57 2.09
C ASP A 64 18.91 -0.93 1.69
N VAL A 65 19.48 -1.16 0.50
CA VAL A 65 19.66 -2.45 -0.17
C VAL A 65 21.01 -3.05 0.27
N PRO A 66 21.11 -4.29 0.75
CA PRO A 66 22.35 -5.04 0.62
C PRO A 66 22.36 -5.72 -0.74
N GLU A 67 23.07 -5.06 -1.65
CA GLU A 67 24.03 -5.63 -2.61
C GLU A 67 23.81 -7.13 -2.94
N ALA A 68 23.01 -7.40 -3.96
CA ALA A 68 23.15 -8.63 -4.74
C ALA A 68 24.02 -8.30 -5.96
N ALA A 69 25.20 -8.91 -5.98
CA ALA A 69 26.19 -8.82 -7.03
C ALA A 69 25.62 -9.07 -8.44
N HIS A 70 26.46 -8.71 -9.42
CA HIS A 70 26.37 -8.98 -10.87
C HIS A 70 25.93 -7.80 -11.75
N SER A 71 26.88 -6.86 -11.87
CA SER A 71 27.38 -6.23 -13.10
C SER A 71 26.43 -5.88 -14.24
N SER A 72 26.28 -4.57 -14.41
CA SER A 72 26.44 -3.83 -15.68
C SER A 72 25.40 -4.07 -16.77
N HIS A 73 24.25 -3.40 -16.65
CA HIS A 73 23.64 -2.62 -17.74
C HIS A 73 22.56 -1.72 -17.11
N SER A 74 22.85 -0.44 -17.00
CA SER A 74 21.93 0.58 -16.49
C SER A 74 20.85 0.90 -17.52
N PRO A 75 19.55 0.72 -17.25
CA PRO A 75 18.55 1.60 -17.82
C PRO A 75 18.39 2.80 -16.88
N SER A 76 18.61 3.99 -17.41
CA SER A 76 18.40 5.26 -16.71
C SER A 76 16.96 5.34 -16.18
N ILE A 77 16.76 5.02 -14.89
CA ILE A 77 15.48 5.20 -14.19
C ILE A 77 15.31 6.70 -14.00
N ARG A 78 14.68 7.37 -14.97
CA ARG A 78 14.11 8.70 -14.76
C ARG A 78 13.04 8.58 -13.67
N PRO A 79 12.88 9.58 -12.77
CA PRO A 79 11.87 9.55 -11.73
C PRO A 79 10.49 9.74 -12.37
N GLY A 80 9.90 8.66 -12.85
CA GLY A 80 8.52 8.60 -13.31
C GLY A 80 7.58 8.71 -12.11
N ASN A 81 6.53 9.51 -12.25
CA ASN A 81 5.51 9.70 -11.24
C ASN A 81 4.90 8.35 -10.79
N TRP A 82 4.46 8.23 -9.53
CA TRP A 82 4.02 6.97 -8.92
C TRP A 82 2.81 6.26 -9.60
N TRP A 83 2.21 6.89 -10.61
CA TRP A 83 1.11 6.35 -11.43
C TRP A 83 1.57 5.71 -12.75
N GLY A 84 2.87 5.71 -13.06
CA GLY A 84 3.43 5.11 -14.28
C GLY A 84 3.12 5.88 -15.57
N GLU A 85 3.04 5.17 -16.70
CA GLU A 85 2.72 5.71 -18.05
C GLU A 85 1.24 6.12 -18.24
N GLY A 86 0.40 5.96 -17.22
CA GLY A 86 -1.04 6.28 -17.27
C GLY A 86 -1.35 7.77 -17.03
N LEU A 87 -2.57 8.18 -17.37
CA LEU A 87 -3.05 9.53 -17.03
C LEU A 87 -3.15 9.69 -15.50
N PRO A 88 -2.72 10.83 -14.93
CA PRO A 88 -2.78 11.06 -13.49
C PRO A 88 -4.23 11.03 -12.98
N PRO A 89 -4.42 10.78 -11.67
CA PRO A 89 -5.73 10.83 -11.05
C PRO A 89 -6.43 12.17 -11.35
N PRO A 90 -7.77 12.18 -11.49
CA PRO A 90 -8.53 13.37 -11.89
C PRO A 90 -8.19 14.63 -11.09
N SER A 91 -7.93 14.49 -9.79
CA SER A 91 -7.55 15.59 -8.88
C SER A 91 -6.20 16.25 -9.20
N MET A 92 -5.36 15.64 -10.04
CA MET A 92 -4.05 16.17 -10.45
C MET A 92 -3.96 16.52 -11.93
N ARG A 93 -5.05 16.33 -12.68
CA ARG A 93 -5.14 16.85 -14.04
C ARG A 93 -5.27 18.36 -13.89
N GLN A 94 -4.13 19.07 -13.99
CA GLN A 94 -4.16 20.52 -14.08
C GLN A 94 -5.03 20.86 -15.29
N SER A 95 -6.15 21.54 -15.05
CA SER A 95 -6.92 22.17 -16.12
C SER A 95 -5.99 23.20 -16.75
N ALA A 96 -5.49 22.91 -17.95
CA ALA A 96 -4.86 23.91 -18.78
C ALA A 96 -5.99 24.77 -19.35
N ASP A 97 -6.05 26.02 -18.90
CA ASP A 97 -6.70 27.12 -19.62
C ASP A 97 -5.66 27.76 -20.55
#